data_AF-A0A6F9CED7-F1
#
_entry.id   AF-A0A6F9CED7-F1
#
_cell.length_a   1.000
_cell.length_b   1.000
_cell.length_c   1.000
_cell.angle_alpha   90.00
_cell.angle_beta   90.00
_cell.angle_gamma   90.00
#
_symmetry.space_group_name_H-M   'P 1'
#
loop_
_entity.id
_entity.type
_entity.pdbx_description
1 polymer ?
#
loop_
_entity_poly.entity_id
_entity_poly.type
_entity_poly.pdbx_seq_one_letter_code
_entity_poly.pdbx_strand_id
1 'polypeptide(L)'
;MTLSDFVDALKDNPYFGAGFGLVGVGSAIAVARKSAQFGMIFFRRNYMITLEVPSRDKSYHWLLSWITKHAKHTQHLSVETSYMQHESGRVHTQFDFHPSPGNHIIWYGRKWIRVERTREKQMVDLHTGTPWESVTFTAMGRNRDVFFNILQEARELALKQEEGRTVMYTALGSEWRPFGFPRRRRPLSSVVLEQGLADRIVDDVKEFIGNPKWYTDRGIPYRRGYLLYGPPGCGKSSFITALAGELGYSICLMSLSDRSLSDDRLNHLLSVAPQQSIILLEDVDAAFVSRELLPIESMSIAPACPALSYRYIYSGGKKYLVSHQLCKFSHLKR
;
A
#
# COMPACT_ATOMS: atom_id res chain seq x y z
N MET A 1 73.07 -6.02 24.71
CA MET A 1 72.74 -4.79 25.44
C MET A 1 71.27 -4.86 25.76
N THR A 2 70.94 -4.92 27.04
CA THR A 2 69.55 -4.97 27.48
C THR A 2 68.92 -3.58 27.32
N LEU A 3 67.60 -3.50 27.14
CA LEU A 3 66.88 -2.21 27.05
C LEU A 3 67.16 -1.32 28.27
N SER A 4 67.47 -1.90 29.42
CA SER A 4 67.92 -1.21 30.63
C SER A 4 69.27 -0.52 30.46
N ASP A 5 70.27 -1.17 29.86
CA ASP A 5 71.61 -0.60 29.69
C ASP A 5 71.61 0.61 28.75
N PHE A 6 70.72 0.60 27.75
CA PHE A 6 70.55 1.72 26.81
C PHE A 6 69.85 2.91 27.48
N VAL A 7 68.85 2.64 28.33
CA VAL A 7 68.11 3.68 29.07
C VAL A 7 68.99 4.34 30.15
N ASP A 8 69.88 3.58 30.79
CA ASP A 8 70.79 4.11 31.81
C ASP A 8 71.94 4.93 31.19
N ALA A 9 72.51 4.52 30.06
CA ALA A 9 73.52 5.31 29.34
C ALA A 9 72.99 6.64 28.76
N LEU A 10 71.67 6.76 28.57
CA LEU A 10 71.00 7.94 28.03
C LEU A 10 70.47 8.91 29.10
N LYS A 11 70.32 8.45 30.35
CA LYS A 11 69.94 9.30 31.50
C LYS A 11 71.06 10.26 31.92
N ASP A 12 72.31 9.91 31.63
CA ASP A 12 73.48 10.72 31.99
C ASP A 12 73.62 12.00 31.15
N ASN A 13 72.81 12.20 30.10
CA ASN A 13 72.82 13.43 29.31
C ASN A 13 71.48 14.21 29.40
N PRO A 14 71.44 15.34 30.13
CA PRO A 14 70.20 16.09 30.38
C PRO A 14 69.54 16.63 29.11
N TYR A 15 70.30 16.83 28.02
CA TYR A 15 69.75 17.27 26.73
C TYR A 15 69.05 16.14 25.96
N PHE A 16 69.48 14.88 26.12
CA PHE A 16 68.84 13.74 25.46
C PHE A 16 67.59 13.25 26.22
N GLY A 17 67.56 13.40 27.55
CA GLY A 17 66.37 13.08 28.36
C GLY A 17 65.10 13.85 27.93
N ALA A 18 65.26 15.11 27.51
CA ALA A 18 64.14 15.93 27.01
C ALA A 18 63.58 15.44 25.67
N GLY A 19 64.45 14.98 24.75
CA GLY A 19 64.03 14.42 23.46
C GLY A 19 63.29 13.08 23.59
N PHE A 20 63.77 12.18 24.47
CA PHE A 20 63.09 10.92 24.75
C PHE A 20 61.78 11.11 25.53
N GLY A 21 61.69 12.10 26.42
CA GLY A 21 60.44 12.48 27.08
C GLY A 21 59.36 12.88 26.07
N LEU A 22 59.73 13.64 25.03
CA LEU A 22 58.85 14.03 23.94
C LEU A 22 58.38 12.84 23.10
N VAL A 23 59.28 11.90 22.79
CA VAL A 23 58.95 10.64 22.09
C VAL A 23 58.04 9.75 22.94
N GLY A 24 58.27 9.66 24.24
CA GLY A 24 57.45 8.90 25.18
C GLY A 24 56.04 9.47 25.30
N VAL A 25 55.92 10.79 25.50
CA VAL A 25 54.63 11.49 25.54
C VAL A 25 53.91 11.39 24.19
N GLY A 26 54.62 11.55 23.07
CA GLY A 26 54.05 11.38 21.73
C GLY A 26 53.52 9.96 21.50
N SER A 27 54.27 8.94 21.93
CA SER A 27 53.86 7.53 21.86
C SER A 27 52.64 7.25 22.73
N ALA A 28 52.59 7.80 23.94
CA ALA A 28 51.45 7.68 24.84
C ALA A 28 50.17 8.33 24.26
N ILE A 29 50.28 9.54 23.70
CA ILE A 29 49.17 10.24 23.04
C ILE A 29 48.69 9.44 21.81
N ALA A 30 49.61 8.88 21.03
CA ALA A 30 49.27 8.07 19.86
C ALA A 30 48.50 6.79 20.26
N VAL A 31 48.95 6.10 21.33
CA VAL A 31 48.26 4.92 21.88
C VAL A 31 46.90 5.31 22.48
N ALA A 32 46.81 6.43 23.20
CA ALA A 32 45.55 6.94 23.73
C ALA A 32 44.55 7.25 22.60
N ARG A 33 45.00 7.87 21.51
CA ARG A 33 44.15 8.16 20.34
C ARG A 33 43.66 6.87 19.66
N LYS A 34 44.54 5.89 19.46
CA LYS A 34 44.16 4.59 18.86
C LYS A 34 43.21 3.80 19.75
N SER A 35 43.46 3.74 21.05
CA SER A 35 42.58 3.05 22.01
C SER A 35 41.22 3.72 22.12
N ALA A 36 41.15 5.07 22.12
CA ALA A 36 39.89 5.81 22.07
C ALA A 36 39.10 5.52 20.78
N GLN A 37 39.77 5.50 19.61
CA GLN A 37 39.13 5.13 18.35
C GLN A 37 38.57 3.70 18.38
N PHE A 38 39.36 2.74 18.89
CA PHE A 38 38.92 1.35 19.01
C PHE A 38 37.75 1.19 20.00
N GLY A 39 37.83 1.87 21.15
CA GLY A 39 36.76 1.91 22.14
C GLY A 39 35.47 2.50 21.57
N MET A 40 35.57 3.57 20.76
CA MET A 40 34.40 4.17 20.12
C MET A 40 33.78 3.24 19.07
N ILE A 41 34.59 2.53 18.28
CA ILE A 41 34.10 1.52 17.32
C ILE A 41 33.41 0.36 18.05
N PHE A 42 34.03 -0.14 19.12
CA PHE A 42 33.45 -1.20 19.95
C PHE A 42 32.11 -0.76 20.57
N PHE A 43 32.04 0.47 21.06
CA PHE A 43 30.81 1.05 21.60
C PHE A 43 29.70 1.13 20.55
N ARG A 44 29.99 1.68 19.36
CA ARG A 44 29.02 1.74 18.25
C ARG A 44 28.54 0.37 17.83
N ARG A 45 29.42 -0.63 17.79
CA ARG A 45 29.07 -1.99 17.32
C ARG A 45 28.27 -2.80 18.35
N ASN A 46 28.51 -2.60 19.65
CA ASN A 46 27.96 -3.46 20.69
C ASN A 46 26.80 -2.85 21.50
N TYR A 47 26.70 -1.51 21.53
CA TYR A 47 25.75 -0.76 22.36
C TYR A 47 24.81 0.15 21.57
N MET A 48 24.93 0.21 20.24
CA MET A 48 24.02 0.94 19.37
C MET A 48 23.44 0.01 18.31
N ILE A 49 22.22 0.33 17.87
CA ILE A 49 21.63 -0.28 16.67
C ILE A 49 21.37 0.82 15.65
N THR A 50 21.64 0.48 14.40
CA THR A 50 21.40 1.32 13.23
C THR A 50 20.37 0.67 12.31
N LEU A 51 19.40 1.44 11.83
CA LEU A 51 18.49 1.09 10.74
C LEU A 51 18.75 2.04 9.58
N GLU A 52 19.10 1.50 8.41
CA GLU A 52 19.23 2.28 7.19
C GLU A 52 18.05 2.01 6.26
N VAL A 53 17.43 3.08 5.76
CA VAL A 53 16.33 3.02 4.80
C VAL A 53 16.72 3.81 3.54
N PRO A 54 16.89 3.14 2.39
CA PRO A 54 17.23 3.80 1.13
C PRO A 54 16.00 4.47 0.50
N SER A 55 16.22 5.48 -0.35
CA SER A 55 15.18 6.21 -1.07
C SER A 55 14.39 5.34 -2.06
N ARG A 56 14.93 4.18 -2.45
CA ARG A 56 14.24 3.20 -3.30
C ARG A 56 13.07 2.52 -2.58
N ASP A 57 13.08 2.46 -1.25
CA ASP A 57 12.01 1.88 -0.48
C ASP A 57 10.86 2.87 -0.28
N LYS A 58 9.61 2.40 -0.37
CA LYS A 58 8.40 3.22 -0.13
C LYS A 58 8.38 3.78 1.29
N SER A 59 8.96 3.06 2.24
CA SER A 59 9.03 3.46 3.64
C SER A 59 9.83 4.76 3.86
N TYR A 60 10.69 5.16 2.91
CA TYR A 60 11.46 6.40 2.96
C TYR A 60 10.56 7.63 3.11
N HIS A 61 9.56 7.79 2.24
CA HIS A 61 8.64 8.92 2.28
C HIS A 61 7.78 8.93 3.55
N TRP A 62 7.35 7.76 4.01
CA TRP A 62 6.59 7.63 5.26
C TRP A 62 7.41 8.09 6.46
N LEU A 63 8.69 7.69 6.52
CA LEU A 63 9.61 8.10 7.57
C LEU A 63 9.92 9.59 7.51
N LEU A 64 10.09 10.21 6.34
CA LEU A 64 10.28 11.65 6.23
C LEU A 64 9.10 12.43 6.82
N SER A 65 7.87 12.06 6.47
CA SER A 65 6.65 12.64 7.04
C SER A 65 6.57 12.44 8.56
N TRP A 66 6.97 11.26 9.05
CA TRP A 66 7.01 10.97 10.48
C TRP A 66 8.07 11.81 11.21
N ILE A 67 9.27 11.97 10.63
CA ILE A 67 10.34 12.80 11.20
C ILE A 67 9.89 14.26 11.24
N THR A 68 9.31 14.81 10.17
CA THR A 68 8.78 16.19 10.17
C THR A 68 7.81 16.42 11.33
N LYS A 69 6.94 15.44 11.61
CA LYS A 69 5.96 15.54 12.70
C LYS A 69 6.58 15.50 14.10
N HIS A 70 7.63 14.69 14.29
CA HIS A 70 8.27 14.46 15.59
C HIS A 70 9.44 15.39 15.89
N ALA A 71 10.15 15.84 14.85
CA ALA A 71 11.33 16.68 14.96
C ALA A 71 10.93 18.16 14.96
N LYS A 72 10.16 18.58 15.97
CA LYS A 72 9.62 19.95 16.11
C LYS A 72 10.69 21.04 16.28
N HIS A 73 11.95 20.66 16.53
CA HIS A 73 13.08 21.56 16.74
C HIS A 73 14.24 21.30 15.76
N THR A 74 13.95 20.99 14.50
CA THR A 74 14.99 20.88 13.47
C THR A 74 15.46 22.25 13.01
N GLN A 75 16.76 22.50 13.12
CA GLN A 75 17.39 23.76 12.68
C GLN A 75 17.61 23.82 11.16
N HIS A 76 17.72 22.66 10.51
CA HIS A 76 17.97 22.58 9.07
C HIS A 76 16.79 21.94 8.34
N LEU A 77 16.18 22.73 7.47
CA LEU A 77 14.97 22.37 6.73
C LEU A 77 15.25 22.42 5.22
N SER A 78 14.70 21.47 4.50
CA SER A 78 14.52 21.48 3.06
C SER A 78 13.04 21.66 2.73
N VAL A 79 12.74 22.32 1.62
CA VAL A 79 11.37 22.54 1.14
C VAL A 79 11.10 21.61 -0.03
N GLU A 80 9.97 20.93 0.01
CA GLU A 80 9.35 20.27 -1.13
C GLU A 80 8.16 21.11 -1.59
N THR A 81 8.20 21.58 -2.83
CA THR A 81 7.15 22.44 -3.39
C THR A 81 6.26 21.60 -4.30
N SER A 82 5.02 21.38 -3.89
CA SER A 82 3.98 20.84 -4.77
C SER A 82 3.39 21.97 -5.59
N TYR A 83 3.73 22.02 -6.88
CA TYR A 83 3.20 22.98 -7.84
C TYR A 83 2.16 22.30 -8.72
N MET A 84 0.88 22.57 -8.45
CA MET A 84 -0.23 22.11 -9.27
C MET A 84 -0.82 23.27 -10.04
N GLN A 85 -0.47 23.38 -11.31
CA GLN A 85 -1.12 24.31 -12.24
C GLN A 85 -2.30 23.61 -12.90
N HIS A 86 -3.51 24.13 -12.66
CA HIS A 86 -4.70 23.67 -13.34
C HIS A 86 -4.75 24.27 -14.76
N GLU A 87 -5.38 23.56 -15.70
CA GLU A 87 -5.60 24.02 -17.08
C GLU A 87 -6.38 25.34 -17.16
N SER A 88 -7.13 25.69 -16.10
CA SER A 88 -7.80 26.98 -15.94
C SER A 88 -6.87 28.16 -15.65
N GLY A 89 -5.55 27.93 -15.56
CA GLY A 89 -4.55 28.92 -15.18
C GLY A 89 -4.44 29.15 -13.67
N ARG A 90 -5.28 28.50 -12.84
CA ARG A 90 -5.14 28.56 -11.37
C ARG A 90 -3.93 27.75 -10.93
N VAL A 91 -3.08 28.38 -10.15
CA VAL A 91 -1.91 27.75 -9.54
C VAL A 91 -2.21 27.46 -8.08
N HIS A 92 -2.14 26.19 -7.69
CA HIS A 92 -2.11 25.79 -6.29
C HIS A 92 -0.70 25.36 -5.93
N THR A 93 -0.06 26.13 -5.06
CA THR A 93 1.24 25.80 -4.48
C THR A 93 1.07 25.38 -3.03
N GLN A 94 1.70 24.27 -2.66
CA GLN A 94 1.87 23.85 -1.27
C GLN A 94 3.37 23.67 -1.00
N PHE A 95 3.80 24.14 0.16
CA PHE A 95 5.18 24.00 0.63
C PHE A 95 5.20 23.07 1.82
N ASP A 96 5.81 21.90 1.64
CA ASP A 96 6.00 20.93 2.70
C ASP A 96 7.46 20.98 3.18
N PHE A 97 7.65 21.14 4.50
CA PHE A 97 8.97 21.24 5.09
C PHE A 97 9.43 19.87 5.59
N HIS A 98 10.63 19.46 5.18
CA HIS A 98 11.27 18.23 5.61
C HIS A 98 12.67 18.51 6.17
N PRO A 99 13.22 17.68 7.07
CA PRO A 99 14.58 17.84 7.54
C PRO A 99 15.58 17.80 6.38
N SER A 100 16.51 18.76 6.33
CA SER A 100 17.54 18.77 5.29
C SER A 100 18.48 17.56 5.41
N PRO A 101 19.25 17.21 4.37
CA PRO A 101 20.36 16.27 4.50
C PRO A 101 21.30 16.71 5.62
N GLY A 102 21.73 15.76 6.47
CA GLY A 102 22.52 16.04 7.66
C GLY A 102 22.09 15.21 8.88
N ASN A 103 22.60 15.62 10.05
CA ASN A 103 22.39 14.93 11.32
C ASN A 103 21.33 15.64 12.15
N HIS A 104 20.35 14.88 12.61
CA HIS A 104 19.24 15.33 13.44
C HIS A 104 19.14 14.44 14.68
N ILE A 105 18.58 14.98 15.76
CA ILE A 105 18.35 14.23 16.99
C ILE A 105 16.87 14.35 17.34
N ILE A 106 16.24 13.20 17.56
CA ILE A 106 14.84 13.11 17.98
C ILE A 106 14.73 12.37 19.31
N TRP A 107 13.74 12.75 20.09
CA TRP A 107 13.40 12.08 21.35
C TRP A 107 12.16 11.22 21.15
N TYR A 108 12.31 9.90 21.27
CA TYR A 108 11.22 8.95 21.05
C TYR A 108 11.33 7.77 22.02
N GLY A 109 10.22 7.38 22.67
CA GLY A 109 10.19 6.23 23.57
C GLY A 109 11.20 6.29 24.73
N ARG A 110 11.44 7.48 25.29
CA ARG A 110 12.47 7.78 26.32
C ARG A 110 13.91 7.51 25.88
N LYS A 111 14.18 7.54 24.56
CA LYS A 111 15.51 7.36 23.98
C LYS A 111 15.83 8.50 23.02
N TRP A 112 17.10 8.90 23.02
CA TRP A 112 17.65 9.73 21.97
C TRP A 112 17.95 8.87 20.74
N ILE A 113 17.36 9.25 19.61
CA ILE A 113 17.61 8.62 18.32
C ILE A 113 18.27 9.67 17.44
N ARG A 114 19.45 9.34 16.93
CA ARG A 114 20.12 10.14 15.91
C ARG A 114 19.59 9.72 14.55
N VAL A 115 19.16 10.67 13.74
CA VAL A 115 18.68 10.48 12.38
C VAL A 115 19.65 11.19 11.44
N GLU A 116 20.29 10.43 10.55
CA GLU A 116 21.24 10.94 9.59
C GLU A 116 20.68 10.75 8.19
N ARG A 117 20.46 11.84 7.46
CA ARG A 117 20.03 11.81 6.05
C ARG A 117 21.24 12.09 5.18
N THR A 118 21.65 11.10 4.39
CA THR A 118 22.77 11.16 3.46
C THR A 118 22.26 11.23 2.03
N ARG A 119 22.90 12.10 1.22
CA ARG A 119 22.64 12.23 -0.21
C ARG A 119 23.95 11.97 -0.95
N GLU A 120 23.99 10.91 -1.73
CA GLU A 120 25.16 10.58 -2.54
C GLU A 120 25.15 11.40 -3.83
N LYS A 121 26.26 12.09 -4.11
CA LYS A 121 26.36 13.01 -5.26
C LYS A 121 26.70 12.33 -6.58
N GLN A 122 27.18 11.08 -6.54
CA GLN A 122 27.72 10.39 -7.71
C GLN A 122 26.75 9.39 -8.34
N MET A 123 25.75 8.93 -7.57
CA MET A 123 24.75 7.98 -8.05
C MET A 123 23.41 8.69 -8.21
N VAL A 124 22.87 8.64 -9.41
CA VAL A 124 21.56 9.17 -9.77
C VAL A 124 20.70 7.99 -10.17
N ASP A 125 19.49 7.93 -9.63
CA ASP A 125 18.53 6.91 -10.04
C ASP A 125 18.12 7.16 -11.50
N LEU A 126 18.22 6.12 -12.32
CA LEU A 126 18.00 6.19 -13.77
C LEU A 126 16.55 6.54 -14.12
N HIS A 127 15.60 6.24 -13.23
CA HIS A 127 14.17 6.45 -13.46
C HIS A 127 13.66 7.83 -13.02
N THR A 128 14.14 8.36 -11.90
CA THR A 128 13.64 9.63 -11.33
C THR A 128 14.57 10.80 -11.57
N GLY A 129 15.83 10.56 -11.98
CA GLY A 129 16.85 11.60 -12.11
C GLY A 129 17.22 12.23 -10.75
N THR A 130 16.73 11.67 -9.63
CA THR A 130 17.06 12.12 -8.29
C THR A 130 18.32 11.41 -7.80
N PRO A 131 19.21 12.11 -7.10
CA PRO A 131 20.36 11.46 -6.48
C PRO A 131 19.92 10.45 -5.44
N TRP A 132 20.74 9.43 -5.23
CA TRP A 132 20.51 8.42 -4.22
C TRP A 132 20.52 9.05 -2.81
N GLU A 133 19.45 8.82 -2.05
CA GLU A 133 19.32 9.28 -0.67
C GLU A 133 19.10 8.11 0.26
N SER A 134 19.58 8.21 1.49
CA SER A 134 19.28 7.24 2.55
C SER A 134 19.10 7.95 3.88
N VAL A 135 18.24 7.39 4.73
CA VAL A 135 18.03 7.84 6.11
C VAL A 135 18.47 6.74 7.05
N THR A 136 19.39 7.06 7.94
CA THR A 136 19.93 6.17 8.96
C THR A 136 19.48 6.58 10.35
N PHE A 137 18.74 5.72 11.02
CA PHE A 137 18.37 5.88 12.42
C PHE A 137 19.36 5.14 13.32
N THR A 138 19.96 5.82 14.28
CA THR A 138 20.88 5.24 15.28
C THR A 138 20.30 5.46 16.66
N ALA A 139 20.01 4.38 17.39
CA ALA A 139 19.48 4.43 18.74
C ALA A 139 20.42 3.75 19.74
N MET A 140 20.42 4.22 20.98
CA MET A 140 21.14 3.58 22.09
C MET A 140 20.40 2.33 22.59
N GLY A 141 21.16 1.26 22.81
CA GLY A 141 20.67 -0.02 23.32
C GLY A 141 20.55 -1.10 22.25
N ARG A 142 20.01 -2.27 22.65
CA ARG A 142 19.90 -3.48 21.81
C ARG A 142 18.45 -3.84 21.41
N ASN A 143 17.49 -2.98 21.73
CA ASN A 143 16.10 -3.24 21.41
C ASN A 143 15.77 -2.74 19.99
N ARG A 144 15.50 -3.69 19.07
CA ARG A 144 15.08 -3.44 17.68
C ARG A 144 13.60 -3.06 17.53
N ASP A 145 12.77 -3.36 18.53
CA ASP A 145 11.32 -3.12 18.51
C ASP A 145 11.01 -1.62 18.44
N VAL A 146 11.94 -0.77 18.90
CA VAL A 146 11.84 0.69 18.76
C VAL A 146 11.71 1.09 17.29
N PHE A 147 12.51 0.49 16.40
CA PHE A 147 12.46 0.81 14.98
C PHE A 147 11.21 0.23 14.31
N PHE A 148 10.77 -0.95 14.74
CA PHE A 148 9.52 -1.53 14.27
C PHE A 148 8.33 -0.62 14.59
N ASN A 149 8.27 -0.10 15.82
CA ASN A 149 7.22 0.84 16.22
C ASN A 149 7.26 2.16 15.42
N ILE A 150 8.46 2.71 15.17
CA ILE A 150 8.62 3.91 14.33
C ILE A 150 8.11 3.66 12.91
N LEU A 151 8.51 2.54 12.29
CA LEU A 151 8.06 2.17 10.95
C LEU A 151 6.54 1.97 10.90
N GLN A 152 5.98 1.34 11.92
CA GLN A 152 4.54 1.13 12.05
C GLN A 152 3.77 2.45 12.19
N GLU A 153 4.22 3.35 13.05
CA GLU A 153 3.63 4.69 13.19
C GLU A 153 3.76 5.53 11.92
N ALA A 154 4.91 5.46 11.24
CA ALA A 154 5.13 6.15 9.98
C ALA A 154 4.18 5.63 8.89
N ARG A 155 3.99 4.31 8.82
CA ARG A 155 3.02 3.67 7.95
C ARG A 155 1.60 4.12 8.27
N GLU A 156 1.20 4.11 9.54
CA GLU A 156 -0.13 4.58 9.96
C GLU A 156 -0.36 6.06 9.65
N LEU A 157 0.67 6.90 9.78
CA LEU A 157 0.59 8.31 9.40
C LEU A 157 0.38 8.49 7.90
N ALA A 158 1.10 7.73 7.08
CA ALA A 158 0.97 7.75 5.63
C ALA A 158 -0.40 7.22 5.18
N LEU A 159 -0.84 6.09 5.75
CA LEU A 159 -2.15 5.52 5.50
C LEU A 159 -3.26 6.51 5.85
N LYS A 160 -3.15 7.27 6.95
CA LYS A 160 -4.12 8.33 7.29
C LYS A 160 -4.18 9.49 6.30
N GLN A 161 -3.10 9.76 5.57
CA GLN A 161 -3.09 10.80 4.53
C GLN A 161 -3.71 10.29 3.21
N GLU A 162 -3.54 8.99 2.92
CA GLU A 162 -4.17 8.32 1.77
C GLU A 162 -5.61 7.88 2.07
N GLU A 163 -5.97 7.71 3.35
CA GLU A 163 -7.29 7.33 3.83
C GLU A 163 -8.34 8.30 3.30
N GLY A 164 -9.36 7.73 2.68
CA GLY A 164 -10.49 8.49 2.17
C GLY A 164 -10.37 8.96 0.72
N ARG A 165 -9.52 8.33 -0.10
CA ARG A 165 -9.61 8.45 -1.56
C ARG A 165 -10.05 7.13 -2.20
N THR A 166 -10.98 7.21 -3.14
CA THR A 166 -11.46 6.09 -3.95
C THR A 166 -10.95 6.27 -5.37
N VAL A 167 -10.14 5.33 -5.86
CA VAL A 167 -9.66 5.31 -7.24
C VAL A 167 -10.74 4.68 -8.13
N MET A 168 -11.04 5.34 -9.23
CA MET A 168 -11.94 4.82 -10.26
C MET A 168 -11.10 4.26 -11.40
N TYR A 169 -11.45 3.08 -11.90
CA TYR A 169 -10.89 2.48 -13.09
C TYR A 169 -11.97 2.38 -14.16
N THR A 170 -11.57 2.57 -15.41
CA THR A 170 -12.41 2.34 -16.58
C THR A 170 -11.74 1.32 -17.50
N ALA A 171 -12.54 0.55 -18.22
CA ALA A 171 -12.06 -0.39 -19.22
C ALA A 171 -11.72 0.35 -20.52
N LEU A 172 -10.43 0.44 -20.87
CA LEU A 172 -9.97 1.03 -22.12
C LEU A 172 -9.28 -0.05 -22.95
N GLY A 173 -9.92 -0.49 -24.04
CA GLY A 173 -9.49 -1.71 -24.72
C GLY A 173 -9.55 -2.92 -23.77
N SER A 174 -8.52 -3.75 -23.77
CA SER A 174 -8.42 -4.96 -22.93
C SER A 174 -7.84 -4.71 -21.53
N GLU A 175 -7.59 -3.46 -21.14
CA GLU A 175 -6.92 -3.12 -19.88
C GLU A 175 -7.74 -2.18 -18.99
N TRP A 176 -7.51 -2.27 -17.68
CA TRP A 176 -8.02 -1.32 -16.70
C TRP A 176 -7.09 -0.12 -16.59
N ARG A 177 -7.62 1.09 -16.78
CA ARG A 177 -6.87 2.32 -16.60
C ARG A 177 -7.53 3.21 -15.54
N PRO A 178 -6.74 3.86 -14.67
CA PRO A 178 -7.29 4.82 -13.73
C PRO A 178 -7.98 5.96 -14.50
N PHE A 179 -9.19 6.29 -14.07
CA PHE A 179 -10.03 7.30 -14.70
C PHE A 179 -10.17 8.52 -13.78
N GLY A 180 -9.58 9.63 -14.22
CA GLY A 180 -9.57 10.88 -13.48
C GLY A 180 -8.75 10.82 -12.18
N PHE A 181 -8.94 11.83 -11.33
CA PHE A 181 -8.27 11.91 -10.04
C PHE A 181 -8.97 11.03 -8.99
N PRO A 182 -8.22 10.48 -8.01
CA PRO A 182 -8.82 9.78 -6.88
C PRO A 182 -9.86 10.66 -6.19
N ARG A 183 -11.08 10.16 -6.06
CA ARG A 183 -12.22 10.92 -5.52
C ARG A 183 -12.22 10.84 -4.01
N ARG A 184 -12.65 11.91 -3.33
CA ARG A 184 -12.87 11.83 -1.88
C ARG A 184 -13.94 10.78 -1.56
N ARG A 185 -13.70 10.00 -0.52
CA ARG A 185 -14.64 9.00 0.01
C ARG A 185 -15.96 9.69 0.33
N ARG A 186 -17.04 9.12 -0.19
CA ARG A 186 -18.39 9.50 0.19
C ARG A 186 -18.76 8.74 1.46
N PRO A 187 -19.12 9.39 2.58
CA PRO A 187 -19.55 8.68 3.78
C PRO A 187 -20.88 7.95 3.52
N LEU A 188 -21.03 6.73 4.06
CA LEU A 188 -22.26 5.93 3.92
C LEU A 188 -23.50 6.68 4.41
N SER A 189 -23.38 7.48 5.47
CA SER A 189 -24.47 8.31 6.01
C SER A 189 -25.00 9.37 5.04
N SER A 190 -24.25 9.73 3.99
CA SER A 190 -24.72 10.68 2.96
C SER A 190 -25.69 10.05 1.95
N VAL A 191 -25.86 8.73 1.99
CA VAL A 191 -26.79 8.00 1.10
C VAL A 191 -27.92 7.46 1.96
N VAL A 192 -29.08 8.09 1.86
CA VAL A 192 -30.28 7.70 2.62
C VAL A 192 -31.03 6.64 1.83
N LEU A 193 -31.02 5.40 2.33
CA LEU A 193 -31.80 4.27 1.83
C LEU A 193 -32.86 3.87 2.86
N GLU A 194 -33.68 2.86 2.53
CA GLU A 194 -34.61 2.26 3.48
C GLU A 194 -33.88 1.79 4.76
N GLN A 195 -34.53 1.94 5.91
CA GLN A 195 -33.94 1.61 7.21
C GLN A 195 -33.50 0.14 7.25
N GLY A 196 -32.25 -0.09 7.66
CA GLY A 196 -31.63 -1.41 7.76
C GLY A 196 -31.21 -2.05 6.43
N LEU A 197 -31.53 -1.47 5.26
CA LEU A 197 -31.07 -2.02 3.97
C LEU A 197 -29.56 -1.83 3.79
N ALA A 198 -29.06 -0.62 4.06
CA ALA A 198 -27.64 -0.31 3.96
C ALA A 198 -26.79 -1.19 4.88
N ASP A 199 -27.20 -1.32 6.14
CA ASP A 199 -26.48 -2.09 7.16
C ASP A 199 -26.42 -3.59 6.79
N ARG A 200 -27.54 -4.17 6.33
CA ARG A 200 -27.58 -5.57 5.87
C ARG A 200 -26.60 -5.85 4.74
N ILE A 201 -26.49 -4.94 3.76
CA ILE A 201 -25.57 -5.11 2.64
C ILE A 201 -24.13 -4.95 3.11
N VAL A 202 -23.85 -3.96 3.96
CA VAL A 202 -22.50 -3.73 4.50
C VAL A 202 -22.03 -4.93 5.33
N ASP A 203 -22.90 -5.48 6.17
CA ASP A 203 -22.58 -6.63 7.01
C ASP A 203 -22.33 -7.90 6.17
N ASP A 204 -23.15 -8.16 5.15
CA ASP A 204 -22.94 -9.29 4.22
C ASP A 204 -21.61 -9.16 3.46
N VAL A 205 -21.25 -7.96 3.02
CA VAL A 205 -19.97 -7.70 2.35
C VAL A 205 -18.79 -7.91 3.31
N LYS A 206 -18.89 -7.42 4.55
CA LYS A 206 -17.86 -7.63 5.58
C LYS A 206 -17.69 -9.11 5.93
N GLU A 207 -18.79 -9.85 6.05
CA GLU A 207 -18.77 -11.29 6.29
C GLU A 207 -18.11 -12.04 5.13
N PHE A 208 -18.44 -11.68 3.88
CA PHE A 208 -17.82 -12.24 2.69
C PHE A 208 -16.30 -12.04 2.72
N ILE A 209 -15.84 -10.80 2.94
CA ILE A 209 -14.41 -10.44 3.00
C ILE A 209 -13.70 -11.16 4.15
N GLY A 210 -14.37 -11.35 5.29
CA GLY A 210 -13.79 -11.97 6.49
C GLY A 210 -13.67 -13.49 6.42
N ASN A 211 -14.41 -14.17 5.54
CA ASN A 211 -14.53 -15.63 5.51
C ASN A 211 -14.02 -16.31 4.22
N PRO A 212 -12.82 -15.99 3.67
CA PRO A 212 -12.33 -16.62 2.45
C PRO A 212 -12.11 -18.13 2.60
N LYS A 213 -11.66 -18.57 3.79
CA LYS A 213 -11.38 -19.98 4.09
C LYS A 213 -12.61 -20.87 3.95
N TRP A 214 -13.79 -20.37 4.33
CA TRP A 214 -15.04 -21.13 4.25
C TRP A 214 -15.38 -21.57 2.82
N TYR A 215 -15.07 -20.72 1.83
CA TYR A 215 -15.27 -20.97 0.40
C TYR A 215 -14.22 -21.95 -0.13
N THR A 216 -12.95 -21.73 0.22
CA THR A 216 -11.85 -22.61 -0.20
C THR A 216 -12.03 -24.04 0.31
N ASP A 217 -12.38 -24.22 1.58
CA ASP A 217 -12.58 -25.53 2.19
C ASP A 217 -13.72 -26.33 1.52
N ARG A 218 -14.66 -25.65 0.86
CA ARG A 218 -15.81 -26.25 0.16
C ARG A 218 -15.63 -26.34 -1.35
N GLY A 219 -14.51 -25.85 -1.89
CA GLY A 219 -14.29 -25.78 -3.33
C GLY A 219 -15.25 -24.85 -4.07
N ILE A 220 -15.88 -23.89 -3.37
CA ILE A 220 -16.81 -22.93 -3.97
C ILE A 220 -15.98 -21.74 -4.47
N PRO A 221 -16.12 -21.30 -5.73
CA PRO A 221 -15.45 -20.10 -6.22
C PRO A 221 -15.75 -18.89 -5.32
N TYR A 222 -14.70 -18.25 -4.81
CA TYR A 222 -14.81 -17.09 -3.94
C TYR A 222 -15.23 -15.83 -4.71
N ARG A 223 -16.53 -15.73 -5.00
CA ARG A 223 -17.16 -14.63 -5.73
C ARG A 223 -18.51 -14.31 -5.11
N ARG A 224 -18.85 -13.03 -5.03
CA ARG A 224 -20.14 -12.54 -4.51
C ARG A 224 -20.68 -11.49 -5.49
N GLY A 225 -21.92 -11.68 -5.94
CA GLY A 225 -22.60 -10.75 -6.83
C GLY A 225 -23.76 -10.08 -6.11
N TYR A 226 -23.94 -8.78 -6.34
CA TYR A 226 -25.04 -7.98 -5.82
C TYR A 226 -25.81 -7.36 -6.97
N LEU A 227 -27.14 -7.39 -6.90
CA LEU A 227 -28.02 -6.72 -7.86
C LEU A 227 -28.81 -5.66 -7.11
N LEU A 228 -28.54 -4.39 -7.41
CA LEU A 228 -29.32 -3.26 -6.91
C LEU A 228 -30.24 -2.80 -8.04
N TYR A 229 -31.55 -2.93 -7.85
CA TYR A 229 -32.56 -2.53 -8.84
C TYR A 229 -33.51 -1.48 -8.24
N GLY A 230 -34.15 -0.71 -9.11
CA GLY A 230 -35.08 0.34 -8.74
C GLY A 230 -35.07 1.49 -9.75
N PRO A 231 -35.98 2.47 -9.61
CA PRO A 231 -36.07 3.61 -10.51
C PRO A 231 -34.73 4.36 -10.70
N PRO A 232 -34.52 5.02 -11.84
CA PRO A 232 -33.37 5.91 -12.01
C PRO A 232 -33.42 7.02 -10.95
N GLY A 233 -32.26 7.39 -10.41
CA GLY A 233 -32.17 8.43 -9.38
C GLY A 233 -32.33 7.97 -7.92
N CYS A 234 -32.62 6.69 -7.64
CA CYS A 234 -32.71 6.16 -6.26
C CYS A 234 -31.36 5.96 -5.53
N GLY A 235 -30.27 6.57 -6.00
CA GLY A 235 -28.99 6.54 -5.29
C GLY A 235 -28.19 5.24 -5.37
N LYS A 236 -28.53 4.29 -6.25
CA LYS A 236 -27.84 2.98 -6.41
C LYS A 236 -26.32 3.14 -6.60
N SER A 237 -25.88 3.83 -7.66
CA SER A 237 -24.45 4.06 -7.94
C SER A 237 -23.78 4.92 -6.85
N SER A 238 -24.55 5.82 -6.22
CA SER A 238 -24.08 6.61 -5.07
C SER A 238 -23.80 5.75 -3.84
N PHE A 239 -24.65 4.76 -3.55
CA PHE A 239 -24.46 3.79 -2.49
C PHE A 239 -23.23 2.93 -2.74
N ILE A 240 -23.03 2.43 -3.96
CA ILE A 240 -21.85 1.64 -4.34
C ILE A 240 -20.56 2.45 -4.15
N THR A 241 -20.58 3.74 -4.52
CA THR A 241 -19.44 4.64 -4.31
C THR A 241 -19.12 4.82 -2.82
N ALA A 242 -20.16 4.96 -1.98
CA ALA A 242 -19.98 5.10 -0.55
C ALA A 242 -19.51 3.79 0.11
N LEU A 243 -20.04 2.64 -0.33
CA LEU A 243 -19.65 1.31 0.11
C LEU A 243 -18.18 1.01 -0.22
N ALA A 244 -17.74 1.28 -1.45
CA ALA A 244 -16.34 1.13 -1.84
C ALA A 244 -15.41 2.01 -0.98
N GLY A 245 -15.85 3.24 -0.71
CA GLY A 245 -15.14 4.16 0.18
C GLY A 245 -15.06 3.64 1.63
N GLU A 246 -16.12 3.03 2.16
CA GLU A 246 -16.13 2.41 3.49
C GLU A 246 -15.13 1.26 3.61
N LEU A 247 -15.06 0.43 2.57
CA LEU A 247 -14.20 -0.75 2.53
C LEU A 247 -12.76 -0.43 2.16
N GLY A 248 -12.48 0.78 1.66
CA GLY A 248 -11.17 1.17 1.12
C GLY A 248 -10.86 0.52 -0.23
N TYR A 249 -11.90 0.13 -0.99
CA TYR A 249 -11.74 -0.54 -2.29
C TYR A 249 -11.82 0.48 -3.42
N SER A 250 -11.12 0.17 -4.52
CA SER A 250 -11.27 0.89 -5.78
C SER A 250 -12.52 0.44 -6.53
N ILE A 251 -13.00 1.24 -7.49
CA ILE A 251 -14.19 0.89 -8.30
C ILE A 251 -13.77 0.72 -9.75
N CYS A 252 -14.05 -0.44 -10.32
CA CYS A 252 -13.84 -0.76 -11.72
C CYS A 252 -15.18 -0.62 -12.46
N LEU A 253 -15.37 0.51 -13.13
CA LEU A 253 -16.61 0.82 -13.84
C LEU A 253 -16.56 0.26 -15.26
N MET A 254 -17.58 -0.50 -15.61
CA MET A 254 -17.82 -0.94 -16.98
C MET A 254 -19.31 -0.89 -17.30
N SER A 255 -19.64 -0.34 -18.46
CA SER A 255 -21.01 -0.34 -18.98
C SER A 255 -21.17 -1.49 -19.98
N LEU A 256 -22.21 -2.29 -19.82
CA LEU A 256 -22.49 -3.40 -20.73
C LEU A 256 -23.16 -2.94 -22.04
N SER A 257 -23.49 -1.65 -22.15
CA SER A 257 -24.04 -1.06 -23.38
C SER A 257 -23.00 -0.67 -24.42
N ASP A 258 -21.70 -0.76 -24.08
CA ASP A 258 -20.60 -0.46 -25.01
C ASP A 258 -20.56 -1.50 -26.14
N ARG A 259 -20.85 -1.06 -27.38
CA ARG A 259 -20.83 -1.90 -28.58
C ARG A 259 -19.46 -2.52 -28.88
N SER A 260 -18.39 -1.96 -28.32
CA SER A 260 -17.02 -2.47 -28.46
C SER A 260 -16.68 -3.60 -27.48
N LEU A 261 -17.57 -3.92 -26.54
CA LEU A 261 -17.37 -4.96 -25.54
C LEU A 261 -17.80 -6.33 -26.10
N SER A 262 -16.83 -7.18 -26.44
CA SER A 262 -17.08 -8.60 -26.77
C SER A 262 -17.06 -9.48 -25.51
N ASP A 263 -17.66 -10.67 -25.59
CA ASP A 263 -17.65 -11.66 -24.49
C ASP A 263 -16.23 -12.06 -24.08
N ASP A 264 -15.31 -12.22 -25.04
CA ASP A 264 -13.91 -12.53 -24.77
C ASP A 264 -13.22 -11.40 -24.01
N ARG A 265 -13.50 -10.15 -24.42
CA ARG A 265 -12.94 -8.95 -23.78
C ARG A 265 -13.51 -8.77 -22.37
N LEU A 266 -14.80 -9.02 -22.17
CA LEU A 266 -15.44 -9.01 -20.85
C LEU A 266 -14.78 -10.05 -19.92
N ASN A 267 -14.65 -11.30 -20.38
CA ASN A 267 -14.01 -12.36 -19.60
C ASN A 267 -12.54 -12.03 -19.28
N HIS A 268 -11.81 -11.42 -20.22
CA HIS A 268 -10.46 -10.93 -19.97
C HIS A 268 -10.45 -9.83 -18.90
N LEU A 269 -11.30 -8.81 -19.01
CA LEU A 269 -11.36 -7.70 -18.04
C LEU A 269 -11.72 -8.19 -16.62
N LEU A 270 -12.61 -9.17 -16.49
CA LEU A 270 -12.96 -9.78 -15.21
C LEU A 270 -11.80 -10.59 -14.59
N SER A 271 -10.88 -11.13 -15.40
CA SER A 271 -9.73 -11.89 -14.90
C SER A 271 -8.54 -11.00 -14.52
N VAL A 272 -8.36 -9.86 -15.19
CA VAL A 272 -7.25 -8.91 -14.94
C VAL A 272 -7.64 -7.72 -14.05
N ALA A 273 -8.70 -7.85 -13.25
CA ALA A 273 -9.16 -6.80 -12.36
C ALA A 273 -8.07 -6.40 -11.33
N PRO A 274 -7.88 -5.11 -11.05
CA PRO A 274 -6.97 -4.65 -10.00
C PRO A 274 -7.30 -5.27 -8.64
N GLN A 275 -6.27 -5.46 -7.80
CA GLN A 275 -6.45 -5.97 -6.44
C GLN A 275 -7.32 -4.99 -5.61
N GLN A 276 -8.09 -5.52 -4.66
CA GLN A 276 -8.96 -4.72 -3.78
C GLN A 276 -9.86 -3.75 -4.55
N SER A 277 -10.53 -4.27 -5.60
CA SER A 277 -11.47 -3.51 -6.42
C SER A 277 -12.87 -4.13 -6.38
N ILE A 278 -13.89 -3.28 -6.56
CA ILE A 278 -15.28 -3.66 -6.78
C ILE A 278 -15.58 -3.43 -8.25
N ILE A 279 -15.99 -4.48 -8.95
CA ILE A 279 -16.43 -4.38 -10.35
C ILE A 279 -17.89 -3.92 -10.37
N LEU A 280 -18.12 -2.77 -11.00
CA LEU A 280 -19.43 -2.15 -11.17
C LEU A 280 -19.88 -2.32 -12.61
N LEU A 281 -20.92 -3.14 -12.79
CA LEU A 281 -21.63 -3.31 -14.06
C LEU A 281 -22.85 -2.37 -14.07
N GLU A 282 -22.80 -1.32 -14.89
CA GLU A 282 -23.95 -0.42 -15.11
C GLU A 282 -24.75 -0.86 -16.34
N ASP A 283 -26.05 -0.52 -16.35
CA ASP A 283 -27.00 -0.74 -17.46
C ASP A 283 -27.03 -2.19 -17.97
N VAL A 284 -27.17 -3.14 -17.05
CA VAL A 284 -27.22 -4.58 -17.37
C VAL A 284 -28.45 -4.93 -18.22
N ASP A 285 -29.54 -4.22 -18.04
CA ASP A 285 -30.78 -4.35 -18.81
C ASP A 285 -30.60 -3.99 -20.30
N ALA A 286 -29.80 -2.96 -20.60
CA ALA A 286 -29.54 -2.53 -21.98
C ALA A 286 -28.84 -3.60 -22.83
N ALA A 287 -28.06 -4.49 -22.22
CA ALA A 287 -27.35 -5.56 -22.92
C ALA A 287 -28.29 -6.66 -23.46
N PHE A 288 -29.51 -6.80 -22.93
CA PHE A 288 -30.42 -7.90 -23.28
C PHE A 288 -31.53 -7.51 -24.26
N VAL A 289 -31.73 -6.22 -24.56
CA VAL A 289 -32.82 -5.72 -25.43
C VAL A 289 -32.75 -6.29 -26.85
N SER A 290 -31.57 -6.71 -27.31
CA SER A 290 -31.41 -7.33 -28.64
C SER A 290 -32.05 -8.72 -28.79
N ARG A 291 -32.53 -9.36 -27.71
CA ARG A 291 -33.13 -10.72 -27.77
C ARG A 291 -34.66 -10.76 -27.84
N GLU A 292 -35.37 -9.64 -27.69
CA GLU A 292 -36.85 -9.62 -27.71
C GLU A 292 -37.47 -9.39 -29.10
N LEU A 293 -36.67 -9.26 -30.18
CA LEU A 293 -37.17 -9.05 -31.55
C LEU A 293 -37.10 -10.31 -32.43
N LEU A 294 -37.63 -11.45 -31.95
CA LEU A 294 -38.09 -12.51 -32.84
C LEU A 294 -39.62 -12.48 -32.85
N PRO A 295 -40.27 -12.06 -33.95
CA PRO A 295 -41.72 -12.12 -34.07
C PRO A 295 -42.17 -13.56 -33.88
N ILE A 296 -43.14 -13.78 -32.98
CA ILE A 296 -43.87 -15.03 -32.89
C ILE A 296 -44.72 -15.11 -34.16
N GLU A 297 -44.14 -15.66 -35.23
CA GLU A 297 -44.91 -16.08 -36.38
C GLU A 297 -45.80 -17.24 -35.93
N SER A 298 -47.11 -17.04 -36.09
CA SER A 298 -48.15 -17.98 -35.73
C SER A 298 -47.89 -19.35 -36.36
N MET A 299 -47.42 -20.32 -35.58
CA MET A 299 -47.46 -21.72 -35.97
C MET A 299 -48.57 -22.44 -35.20
N SER A 300 -49.44 -23.04 -36.00
CA SER A 300 -50.68 -23.72 -35.66
C SER A 300 -50.51 -24.84 -34.64
N ILE A 301 -51.61 -25.10 -33.94
CA ILE A 301 -51.81 -26.12 -32.91
C ILE A 301 -51.48 -27.53 -33.43
N ALA A 302 -50.64 -28.26 -32.69
CA ALA A 302 -50.73 -29.71 -32.55
C ALA A 302 -50.30 -30.11 -31.12
N PRO A 303 -51.04 -31.01 -30.42
CA PRO A 303 -50.81 -31.30 -29.01
C PRO A 303 -49.87 -32.51 -28.82
N ALA A 304 -48.92 -32.41 -27.89
CA ALA A 304 -48.40 -33.54 -27.11
C ALA A 304 -47.52 -33.05 -25.94
N CYS A 305 -47.97 -33.33 -24.72
CA CYS A 305 -47.21 -33.34 -23.45
C CYS A 305 -46.08 -34.42 -23.46
N PRO A 306 -45.14 -34.52 -22.47
CA PRO A 306 -45.30 -34.07 -21.06
C PRO A 306 -44.08 -33.42 -20.36
N ALA A 307 -44.41 -32.52 -19.43
CA ALA A 307 -43.84 -32.28 -18.09
C ALA A 307 -42.32 -32.42 -17.84
N LEU A 308 -41.65 -31.27 -17.64
CA LEU A 308 -40.46 -31.18 -16.77
C LEU A 308 -40.92 -30.99 -15.31
N SER A 309 -40.83 -32.08 -14.54
CA SER A 309 -41.05 -32.10 -13.09
C SER A 309 -39.85 -31.46 -12.37
N TYR A 310 -40.06 -30.32 -11.70
CA TYR A 310 -39.11 -29.78 -10.72
C TYR A 310 -39.22 -30.56 -9.40
N ARG A 311 -38.14 -31.21 -8.96
CA ARG A 311 -38.08 -31.90 -7.67
C ARG A 311 -37.46 -30.96 -6.63
N TYR A 312 -38.24 -30.55 -5.64
CA TYR A 312 -37.75 -29.85 -4.46
C TYR A 312 -37.32 -30.89 -3.42
N ILE A 313 -36.11 -30.78 -2.90
CA ILE A 313 -35.67 -31.54 -1.72
C ILE A 313 -35.76 -30.61 -0.52
N TYR A 314 -36.55 -31.01 0.47
CA TYR A 314 -36.66 -30.32 1.75
C TYR A 314 -35.72 -30.98 2.75
N SER A 315 -34.78 -30.21 3.30
CA SER A 315 -33.98 -30.61 4.45
C SER A 315 -33.89 -29.42 5.41
N GLY A 316 -34.29 -29.63 6.67
CA GLY A 316 -34.16 -28.63 7.74
C GLY A 316 -34.93 -27.31 7.54
N GLY A 317 -36.03 -27.30 6.77
CA GLY A 317 -36.92 -26.13 6.66
C GLY A 317 -36.44 -25.00 5.74
N LYS A 318 -35.37 -25.19 4.95
CA LYS A 318 -34.94 -24.23 3.90
C LYS A 318 -35.07 -24.85 2.51
N LYS A 319 -35.55 -24.06 1.54
CA LYS A 319 -35.67 -24.42 0.12
C LYS A 319 -34.33 -24.19 -0.57
N TYR A 320 -33.80 -25.21 -1.25
CA TYR A 320 -32.58 -25.10 -2.06
C TYR A 320 -32.91 -25.35 -3.54
N LEU A 321 -32.47 -24.44 -4.41
CA LEU A 321 -32.53 -24.59 -5.87
C LEU A 321 -31.19 -25.17 -6.33
N VAL A 322 -31.19 -26.39 -6.87
CA VAL A 322 -29.99 -26.98 -7.46
C VAL A 322 -30.03 -26.74 -8.97
N SER A 323 -29.16 -25.86 -9.47
CA SER A 323 -28.91 -25.72 -10.91
C SER A 323 -27.93 -26.81 -11.34
N HIS A 324 -28.39 -27.76 -12.15
CA HIS A 324 -27.52 -28.75 -12.79
C HIS A 324 -26.80 -28.09 -13.98
N GLN A 325 -25.50 -27.88 -13.85
CA GLN A 325 -24.63 -27.58 -14.99
C GLN A 325 -24.41 -28.90 -15.76
N LEU A 326 -25.06 -29.04 -16.91
CA LEU A 326 -24.90 -30.17 -17.83
C LEU A 326 -23.46 -30.19 -18.37
N CYS A 327 -22.63 -31.06 -17.83
CA CYS A 327 -21.41 -31.52 -18.46
C CYS A 327 -21.81 -32.49 -19.59
N LYS A 328 -21.88 -32.02 -20.84
CA LYS A 328 -21.97 -32.89 -22.02
C LYS A 328 -20.58 -33.48 -22.28
N PHE A 329 -20.32 -34.64 -21.71
CA PHE A 329 -19.38 -35.60 -22.28
C PHE A 329 -20.06 -36.23 -23.51
N SER A 330 -19.59 -35.93 -24.71
CA SER A 330 -19.89 -36.74 -25.90
C SER A 330 -18.65 -37.54 -26.27
N HIS A 331 -18.62 -38.79 -25.82
CA HIS A 331 -17.95 -39.87 -26.53
C HIS A 331 -18.56 -39.98 -27.94
N LEU A 332 -17.74 -39.91 -28.99
CA LEU A 332 -18.04 -40.57 -30.24
C LEU A 332 -16.86 -41.45 -30.64
N LYS A 333 -17.09 -42.76 -30.63
CA LYS A 333 -16.25 -43.78 -31.25
C LYS A 333 -16.28 -43.60 -32.77
N ARG A 334 -15.11 -43.61 -33.41
CA ARG A 334 -14.70 -44.66 -34.35
C ARG A 334 -13.19 -44.71 -34.42
#